data_AF-A0AAV8XU75-F1
#
_entry.id   AF-A0AAV8XU75-F1
#
_cell.length_a   1.000
_cell.length_b   1.000
_cell.length_c   1.000
_cell.angle_alpha   90.00
_cell.angle_beta   90.00
_cell.angle_gamma   90.00
#
_symmetry.space_group_name_H-M   'P 1'
#
loop_
_entity.id
_entity.type
_entity.pdbx_description
1 polymer ?
#
loop_
_entity_poly.entity_id
_entity_poly.type
_entity_poly.pdbx_seq_one_letter_code
_entity_poly.pdbx_strand_id
1 'polypeptide(L)'
;PCLLDYKFERYEEEGETRIRDARTPATWTGGWARTPGSLPHGPKIKRDVREATKYIETALVIDKAMFEKRNGSTRIDVVHDSIQVANIADLYFRTLNTRVSVVYVETWQGGNQAQIDRNEDIGKALSNFNDYTARKLFKIDKDTTQLLTGEVFVGGEAGMAVPATVCTSKSVGISVDINTYEPHLLAGTMAHMIGHNIGMGHDDVREECHCWDWHGCIMAQAIVGSDNVQPYKFSECSRSDYIDRLRTGNGICLLNKPNELEVRRTCGNSIVEEGEDCDCGSIDNCKKVDRCCDPITCKLTKEAQCASGPCCDDCQLKEKGVVCREATNECDLPEQCSGYTGDCPADVYKKNGSPCGKGTGYCFNGICPTLTLQCQHIWGFGGIAADPQCFEQFNSKGSINGHCGSDTNGRFLKCSPENVKCGSLQCQMGDRYPVIEGLDHTHDHSRTIISIKGHEYECK
;
A
#
# COMPACT_ATOMS: atom_id res chain seq x y z
N PRO A 1 -31.06 -4.44 -32.74
CA PRO A 1 -31.63 -3.18 -32.23
C PRO A 1 -31.66 -3.18 -30.69
N CYS A 2 -30.55 -2.78 -30.08
CA CYS A 2 -30.46 -2.20 -28.74
C CYS A 2 -29.33 -1.16 -28.83
N LEU A 3 -29.72 0.08 -29.14
CA LEU A 3 -28.86 1.27 -29.10
C LEU A 3 -28.72 1.68 -27.64
N LEU A 4 -27.49 1.87 -27.16
CA LEU A 4 -27.21 2.59 -25.92
C LEU A 4 -26.79 4.01 -26.29
N ASP A 5 -27.71 4.95 -26.08
CA ASP A 5 -27.48 6.39 -26.12
C ASP A 5 -26.50 6.80 -25.02
N TYR A 6 -25.44 7.51 -25.39
CA TYR A 6 -24.63 8.29 -24.45
C TYR A 6 -24.92 9.78 -24.65
N LYS A 7 -25.56 10.40 -23.65
CA LYS A 7 -25.70 11.86 -23.55
C LYS A 7 -24.36 12.47 -23.11
N PHE A 8 -23.81 13.35 -23.95
CA PHE A 8 -22.81 14.34 -23.55
C PHE A 8 -23.54 15.55 -22.94
N GLU A 9 -23.38 15.81 -21.64
CA GLU A 9 -23.76 17.09 -21.04
C GLU A 9 -22.59 18.08 -21.15
N ARG A 10 -22.88 19.18 -21.84
CA ARG A 10 -22.02 20.32 -22.11
C ARG A 10 -22.27 21.34 -20.99
N TYR A 11 -21.28 21.65 -20.16
CA TYR A 11 -21.37 22.74 -19.20
C TYR A 11 -20.86 24.03 -19.87
N GLU A 12 -21.78 24.94 -20.17
CA GLU A 12 -21.49 26.35 -20.45
C GLU A 12 -21.62 27.14 -19.14
N GLU A 13 -20.61 27.95 -18.84
CA GLU A 13 -20.65 28.97 -17.79
C GLU A 13 -21.54 30.13 -18.23
N GLU A 14 -22.45 30.60 -17.36
CA GLU A 14 -22.87 32.00 -17.33
C GLU A 14 -23.61 32.35 -16.02
N GLY A 15 -23.17 33.44 -15.38
CA GLY A 15 -24.06 34.49 -14.88
C GLY A 15 -24.82 34.32 -13.56
N GLU A 16 -24.24 34.85 -12.48
CA GLU A 16 -24.86 35.74 -11.47
C GLU A 16 -26.39 35.75 -11.28
N THR A 17 -26.87 35.47 -10.06
CA THR A 17 -27.55 36.47 -9.20
C THR A 17 -27.90 35.97 -7.80
N ARG A 18 -27.93 36.95 -6.90
CA ARG A 18 -27.95 36.94 -5.44
C ARG A 18 -29.38 37.04 -4.89
N ILE A 19 -29.80 36.23 -3.92
CA ILE A 19 -30.87 36.59 -2.96
C ILE A 19 -30.51 36.14 -1.54
N ARG A 20 -30.72 37.06 -0.60
CA ARG A 20 -30.41 37.01 0.84
C ARG A 20 -31.55 36.40 1.68
N ASP A 21 -31.13 35.94 2.86
CA ASP A 21 -31.79 35.98 4.17
C ASP A 21 -33.07 35.16 4.44
N ALA A 22 -32.95 34.25 5.42
CA ALA A 22 -33.77 34.32 6.64
C ALA A 22 -33.09 33.55 7.79
N ARG A 23 -32.58 34.29 8.79
CA ARG A 23 -32.38 33.80 10.16
C ARG A 23 -33.71 33.91 10.92
N THR A 24 -34.01 32.95 11.78
CA THR A 24 -34.45 33.21 13.16
C THR A 24 -34.30 31.96 14.03
N PRO A 25 -34.16 32.11 15.36
CA PRO A 25 -33.47 31.16 16.24
C PRO A 25 -34.43 30.32 17.10
N ALA A 26 -34.03 29.09 17.45
CA ALA A 26 -34.72 28.30 18.48
C ALA A 26 -33.72 27.68 19.47
N THR A 27 -33.58 28.38 20.59
CA THR A 27 -33.47 27.90 21.98
C THR A 27 -32.86 26.51 22.25
N TRP A 28 -31.66 26.56 22.85
CA TRP A 28 -31.02 25.50 23.60
C TRP A 28 -31.79 25.17 24.90
N THR A 29 -32.18 23.91 25.07
CA THR A 29 -32.29 23.27 26.40
C THR A 29 -31.72 21.85 26.29
N GLY A 30 -30.85 21.50 27.23
CA GLY A 30 -29.90 20.40 27.12
C GLY A 30 -30.50 18.99 27.23
N GLY A 31 -29.72 18.02 26.72
CA GLY A 31 -29.89 16.62 27.07
C GLY A 31 -29.03 15.67 26.25
N TRP A 32 -27.99 15.12 26.89
CA TRP A 32 -27.36 13.81 26.63
C TRP A 32 -26.70 13.61 25.25
N ALA A 33 -25.40 13.88 25.18
CA ALA A 33 -24.53 13.47 24.09
C ALA A 33 -24.44 11.93 24.01
N ARG A 34 -25.07 11.34 23.01
CA ARG A 34 -24.76 10.00 22.52
C ARG A 34 -23.62 10.11 21.52
N THR A 35 -22.52 9.39 21.79
CA THR A 35 -21.43 9.14 20.86
C THR A 35 -21.97 8.50 19.56
N PRO A 36 -21.49 8.88 18.36
CA PRO A 36 -21.86 8.20 17.13
C PRO A 36 -21.25 6.78 17.16
N GLY A 37 -22.12 5.77 17.19
CA GLY A 37 -21.73 4.38 16.99
C GLY A 37 -21.22 4.19 15.56
N SER A 38 -20.13 3.43 15.45
CA SER A 38 -19.61 2.89 14.21
C SER A 38 -20.70 2.09 13.48
N LEU A 39 -20.92 2.42 12.22
CA LEU A 39 -21.77 1.65 11.31
C LEU A 39 -21.18 0.24 11.13
N PRO A 40 -22.01 -0.83 11.09
CA PRO A 40 -21.52 -2.17 10.85
C PRO A 40 -20.91 -2.24 9.45
N HIS A 41 -19.61 -2.54 9.37
CA HIS A 41 -18.93 -2.84 8.11
C HIS A 41 -19.59 -4.08 7.50
N GLY A 42 -20.04 -3.96 6.25
CA GLY A 42 -20.61 -5.06 5.48
C GLY A 42 -19.62 -6.24 5.31
N PRO A 43 -20.09 -7.39 4.78
CA PRO A 43 -19.28 -8.59 4.67
C PRO A 43 -18.04 -8.33 3.80
N LYS A 44 -16.83 -8.57 4.34
CA LYS A 44 -15.57 -8.50 3.59
C LYS A 44 -15.61 -9.54 2.45
N ILE A 45 -15.65 -9.07 1.21
CA ILE A 45 -15.66 -9.94 0.03
C ILE A 45 -14.24 -10.44 -0.24
N LYS A 46 -14.03 -11.74 0.02
CA LYS A 46 -12.82 -12.51 -0.30
C LYS A 46 -12.54 -12.44 -1.81
N ARG A 47 -11.32 -12.11 -2.24
CA ARG A 47 -10.95 -12.07 -3.68
C ARG A 47 -9.73 -12.93 -3.95
N ASP A 48 -9.90 -14.00 -4.73
CA ASP A 48 -8.81 -14.77 -5.35
C ASP A 48 -8.35 -14.03 -6.62
N VAL A 49 -7.03 -13.88 -6.83
CA VAL A 49 -6.46 -13.26 -8.04
C VAL A 49 -6.93 -13.96 -9.32
N ARG A 50 -7.29 -15.24 -9.28
CA ARG A 50 -7.89 -15.96 -10.44
C ARG A 50 -9.33 -15.53 -10.72
N GLU A 51 -10.09 -15.19 -9.68
CA GLU A 51 -11.51 -14.84 -9.74
C GLU A 51 -11.74 -13.33 -9.92
N ALA A 52 -10.77 -12.50 -9.52
CA ALA A 52 -10.81 -11.06 -9.69
C ALA A 52 -10.82 -10.67 -11.17
N THR A 53 -11.69 -9.75 -11.55
CA THR A 53 -11.66 -9.13 -12.88
C THR A 53 -10.49 -8.15 -12.96
N LYS A 54 -9.69 -8.26 -14.03
CA LYS A 54 -8.56 -7.37 -14.30
C LYS A 54 -8.93 -6.33 -15.35
N TYR A 55 -8.20 -5.24 -15.39
CA TYR A 55 -8.35 -4.17 -16.35
C TYR A 55 -6.98 -3.90 -16.97
N ILE A 56 -6.94 -3.73 -18.29
CA ILE A 56 -5.76 -3.31 -19.04
C ILE A 56 -6.07 -1.90 -19.53
N GLU A 57 -5.42 -0.92 -18.95
CA GLU A 57 -5.50 0.48 -19.35
C GLU A 57 -4.59 0.71 -20.56
N THR A 58 -5.21 0.86 -21.73
CA THR A 58 -4.48 0.99 -22.99
C THR A 58 -4.52 2.42 -23.51
N ALA A 59 -3.35 2.97 -23.81
CA ALA A 59 -3.22 4.17 -24.62
C ALA A 59 -3.12 3.78 -26.10
N LEU A 60 -4.00 4.35 -26.93
CA LEU A 60 -4.08 4.08 -28.35
C LEU A 60 -3.46 5.22 -29.15
N VAL A 61 -2.52 4.89 -30.04
CA VAL A 61 -1.92 5.85 -30.97
C VAL A 61 -2.30 5.43 -32.39
N ILE A 62 -2.85 6.37 -33.15
CA ILE A 62 -3.32 6.13 -34.52
C ILE A 62 -2.43 6.95 -35.45
N ASP A 63 -1.63 6.25 -36.26
CA ASP A 63 -0.64 6.89 -37.11
C ASP A 63 -1.27 7.58 -38.35
N LYS A 64 -0.43 8.31 -39.11
CA LYS A 64 -0.88 8.98 -40.33
C LYS A 64 -1.41 8.00 -41.38
N ALA A 65 -0.76 6.85 -41.54
CA ALA A 65 -1.12 5.87 -42.57
C ALA A 65 -2.51 5.27 -42.34
N MET A 66 -2.97 5.14 -41.09
CA MET A 66 -4.35 4.75 -40.77
C MET A 66 -5.39 5.71 -41.37
N PHE A 67 -5.10 7.02 -41.38
CA PHE A 67 -5.98 8.01 -41.99
C PHE A 67 -5.88 7.99 -43.52
N GLU A 68 -4.68 7.82 -44.07
CA GLU A 68 -4.47 7.76 -45.52
C GLU A 68 -5.15 6.54 -46.15
N LYS A 69 -5.12 5.39 -45.46
CA LYS A 69 -5.76 4.15 -45.92
C LYS A 69 -7.29 4.24 -45.94
N ARG A 70 -7.87 5.09 -45.09
CA ARG A 70 -9.32 5.39 -45.00
C ARG A 70 -9.68 6.72 -45.67
N ASN A 71 -9.07 6.98 -46.84
CA ASN A 71 -9.26 8.21 -47.60
C ASN A 71 -10.75 8.54 -47.81
N GLY A 72 -11.16 9.74 -47.43
CA GLY A 72 -12.56 10.20 -47.47
C GLY A 72 -13.32 10.07 -46.15
N SER A 73 -12.76 9.39 -45.14
CA SER A 73 -13.32 9.33 -43.79
C SER A 73 -12.88 10.55 -42.97
N THR A 74 -13.73 11.01 -42.05
CA THR A 74 -13.36 12.08 -41.12
C THR A 74 -12.40 11.56 -40.04
N ARG A 75 -11.71 12.48 -39.35
CA ARG A 75 -10.87 12.11 -38.19
C ARG A 75 -11.66 11.31 -37.14
N ILE A 76 -12.92 11.68 -36.94
CA ILE A 76 -13.79 11.06 -35.95
C ILE A 76 -14.10 9.62 -36.35
N ASP A 77 -14.36 9.36 -37.63
CA ASP A 77 -14.65 8.01 -38.15
C ASP A 77 -13.46 7.07 -37.91
N VAL A 78 -12.24 7.49 -38.25
CA VAL A 78 -11.03 6.67 -38.06
C VAL A 78 -10.76 6.41 -36.57
N VAL A 79 -11.00 7.39 -35.70
CA VAL A 79 -10.89 7.22 -34.24
C VAL A 79 -11.95 6.25 -33.72
N HIS A 80 -13.19 6.35 -34.21
CA HIS A 80 -14.27 5.46 -33.84
C HIS A 80 -13.99 4.02 -34.28
N ASP A 81 -13.51 3.81 -35.50
CA ASP A 81 -13.06 2.50 -36.00
C ASP A 81 -11.95 1.93 -35.11
N SER A 82 -10.99 2.75 -34.71
CA SER A 82 -9.88 2.34 -33.84
C SER A 82 -10.36 1.96 -32.43
N ILE A 83 -11.37 2.64 -31.90
CA ILE A 83 -12.03 2.27 -30.65
C ILE A 83 -12.82 0.96 -30.81
N GLN A 84 -13.47 0.73 -31.96
CA GLN A 84 -14.14 -0.55 -32.23
C GLN A 84 -13.15 -1.72 -32.23
N VAL A 85 -11.96 -1.54 -32.81
CA VAL A 85 -10.86 -2.52 -32.75
C VAL A 85 -10.51 -2.85 -31.29
N ALA A 86 -10.34 -1.83 -30.44
CA ALA A 86 -10.07 -2.04 -29.02
C ALA A 86 -11.24 -2.74 -28.28
N ASN A 87 -12.49 -2.43 -28.64
CA ASN A 87 -13.67 -3.11 -28.09
C ASN A 87 -13.75 -4.58 -28.49
N ILE A 88 -13.34 -4.93 -29.71
CA ILE A 88 -13.25 -6.33 -30.15
C ILE A 88 -12.12 -7.04 -29.39
N ALA A 89 -10.98 -6.37 -29.18
CA ALA A 89 -9.91 -6.91 -28.34
C ALA A 89 -10.39 -7.14 -26.89
N ASP A 90 -11.18 -6.24 -26.29
CA ASP A 90 -11.84 -6.45 -24.98
C ASP A 90 -12.66 -7.74 -24.97
N LEU A 91 -13.43 -8.01 -26.04
CA LEU A 91 -14.20 -9.25 -26.14
C LEU A 91 -13.32 -10.50 -26.08
N TYR A 92 -12.14 -10.47 -26.69
CA TYR A 92 -11.20 -11.59 -26.63
C TYR A 92 -10.60 -11.78 -25.23
N PHE A 93 -10.21 -10.70 -24.55
CA PHE A 93 -9.66 -10.74 -23.18
C PHE A 93 -10.69 -11.13 -22.11
N ARG A 94 -12.00 -10.98 -22.37
CA ARG A 94 -13.04 -11.46 -21.44
C ARG A 94 -12.95 -12.96 -21.17
N THR A 95 -12.41 -13.75 -22.10
CA THR A 95 -12.15 -15.18 -21.89
C THR A 95 -11.14 -15.46 -20.76
N LEU A 96 -10.29 -14.47 -20.44
CA LEU A 96 -9.33 -14.49 -19.34
C LEU A 96 -9.82 -13.74 -18.08
N ASN A 97 -11.10 -13.31 -18.04
CA ASN A 97 -11.66 -12.45 -17.01
C ASN A 97 -10.92 -11.10 -16.88
N THR A 98 -10.52 -10.56 -18.03
CA THR A 98 -9.77 -9.30 -18.15
C THR A 98 -10.50 -8.37 -19.11
N ARG A 99 -10.50 -7.08 -18.79
CA ARG A 99 -11.12 -6.03 -19.59
C ARG A 99 -10.06 -5.14 -20.22
N VAL A 100 -10.17 -4.83 -21.50
CA VAL A 100 -9.31 -3.82 -22.14
C VAL A 100 -10.08 -2.51 -22.16
N SER A 101 -9.49 -1.44 -21.62
CA SER A 101 -10.09 -0.12 -21.55
C SER A 101 -9.17 0.91 -22.17
N VAL A 102 -9.67 1.65 -23.14
CA VAL A 102 -8.92 2.75 -23.75
C VAL A 102 -8.98 3.96 -22.82
N VAL A 103 -7.84 4.35 -22.24
CA VAL A 103 -7.73 5.52 -21.33
C VAL A 103 -7.23 6.78 -22.03
N TYR A 104 -6.59 6.61 -23.20
CA TYR A 104 -6.03 7.71 -23.98
C TYR A 104 -6.06 7.37 -25.47
N VAL A 105 -6.37 8.37 -26.31
CA VAL A 105 -6.29 8.25 -27.77
C VAL A 105 -5.52 9.43 -28.32
N GLU A 106 -4.51 9.14 -29.13
CA GLU A 106 -3.73 10.13 -29.86
C GLU A 106 -3.76 9.87 -31.36
N THR A 107 -3.87 10.95 -32.14
CA THR A 107 -4.00 10.87 -33.59
C THR A 107 -2.90 11.65 -34.29
N TRP A 108 -2.16 11.01 -35.18
CA TRP A 108 -1.08 11.62 -35.97
C TRP A 108 -1.51 12.01 -37.39
N GLN A 109 -2.75 12.48 -37.55
CA GLN A 109 -3.32 12.83 -38.85
C GLN A 109 -2.47 13.87 -39.62
N GLY A 110 -1.88 14.84 -38.91
CA GLY A 110 -1.02 15.86 -39.53
C GLY A 110 0.40 15.39 -39.85
N GLY A 111 0.86 14.29 -39.24
CA GLY A 111 2.21 13.76 -39.39
C GLY A 111 2.62 12.87 -38.23
N ASN A 112 3.35 11.80 -38.55
CA ASN A 112 3.87 10.86 -37.56
C ASN A 112 4.85 11.56 -36.59
N GLN A 113 4.70 11.30 -35.29
CA GLN A 113 5.56 11.88 -34.24
C GLN A 113 6.78 11.00 -33.90
N ALA A 114 6.76 9.76 -34.39
CA ALA A 114 7.87 8.81 -34.40
C ALA A 114 8.17 8.39 -35.85
N GLN A 115 9.38 7.90 -36.10
CA GLN A 115 9.75 7.34 -37.40
C GLN A 115 9.15 5.95 -37.57
N ILE A 116 8.00 5.91 -38.25
CA ILE A 116 7.32 4.70 -38.71
C ILE A 116 7.51 4.67 -40.24
N ASP A 117 8.55 3.99 -40.70
CA ASP A 117 8.92 3.93 -42.13
C ASP A 117 8.69 2.52 -42.68
N ARG A 118 7.88 2.43 -43.73
CA ARG A 118 7.58 1.17 -44.44
C ARG A 118 8.81 0.50 -45.07
N ASN A 119 9.88 1.25 -45.32
CA ASN A 119 11.11 0.72 -45.92
C ASN A 119 12.07 0.12 -44.88
N GLU A 120 11.76 0.29 -43.59
CA GLU A 120 12.56 -0.23 -42.48
C GLU A 120 11.92 -1.47 -41.85
N ASP A 121 12.70 -2.15 -41.01
CA ASP A 121 12.25 -3.28 -40.19
C ASP A 121 11.27 -2.82 -39.11
N ILE A 122 10.20 -3.59 -38.88
CA ILE A 122 9.16 -3.26 -37.88
C ILE A 122 9.74 -3.16 -36.45
N GLY A 123 10.82 -3.88 -36.15
CA GLY A 123 11.54 -3.78 -34.87
C GLY A 123 12.21 -2.42 -34.67
N LYS A 124 12.70 -1.79 -35.75
CA LYS A 124 13.20 -0.41 -35.68
C LYS A 124 12.08 0.59 -35.47
N ALA A 125 10.93 0.39 -36.14
CA ALA A 125 9.73 1.19 -35.90
C ALA A 125 9.23 1.05 -34.44
N LEU A 126 9.25 -0.16 -33.88
CA LEU A 126 8.91 -0.43 -32.48
C LEU A 126 9.86 0.28 -31.50
N SER A 127 11.16 0.27 -31.77
CA SER A 127 12.14 1.00 -30.96
C SER A 127 11.88 2.52 -31.00
N ASN A 128 11.64 3.08 -32.19
CA ASN A 128 11.32 4.50 -32.34
C ASN A 128 10.01 4.87 -31.62
N PHE A 129 9.02 3.99 -31.68
CA PHE A 129 7.75 4.17 -30.98
C PHE A 129 7.93 4.10 -29.46
N ASN A 130 8.73 3.15 -28.95
CA ASN A 130 9.07 3.06 -27.53
C ASN A 130 9.80 4.32 -27.02
N ASP A 131 10.72 4.87 -27.81
CA ASP A 131 11.38 6.14 -27.47
C ASP A 131 10.40 7.32 -27.43
N TYR A 132 9.41 7.33 -28.33
CA TYR A 132 8.33 8.31 -28.34
C TYR A 132 7.46 8.22 -27.09
N THR A 133 6.99 7.01 -26.75
CA THR A 133 6.12 6.79 -25.58
C THR A 133 6.82 7.15 -24.27
N ALA A 134 8.12 6.92 -24.18
CA ALA A 134 8.91 7.24 -22.99
C ALA A 134 9.18 8.76 -22.81
N ARG A 135 9.27 9.53 -23.91
CA ARG A 135 9.79 10.92 -23.84
C ARG A 135 8.79 12.01 -24.22
N LYS A 136 7.88 11.73 -25.15
CA LYS A 136 7.03 12.75 -25.79
C LYS A 136 5.54 12.54 -25.59
N LEU A 137 5.10 11.30 -25.42
CA LEU A 137 3.69 10.99 -25.14
C LEU A 137 3.25 11.72 -23.86
N PHE A 138 2.02 12.24 -23.88
CA PHE A 138 1.42 12.89 -22.72
C PHE A 138 1.49 11.95 -21.50
N LYS A 139 1.87 12.51 -20.34
CA LYS A 139 1.98 11.74 -19.10
C LYS A 139 0.58 11.32 -18.65
N ILE A 140 0.27 10.05 -18.87
CA ILE A 140 -0.93 9.38 -18.43
C ILE A 140 -0.56 8.01 -17.90
N ASP A 141 -1.23 7.61 -16.83
CA ASP A 141 -1.19 6.26 -16.26
C ASP A 141 -1.85 5.30 -17.26
N LYS A 142 -1.15 4.19 -17.51
CA LYS A 142 -1.51 3.20 -18.52
C LYS A 142 -0.66 1.94 -18.31
N ASP A 143 -1.22 0.81 -18.70
CA ASP A 143 -0.55 -0.48 -18.63
C ASP A 143 0.15 -0.83 -19.93
N THR A 144 -0.44 -0.43 -21.06
CA THR A 144 0.06 -0.72 -22.40
C THR A 144 -0.15 0.46 -23.35
N THR A 145 0.72 0.62 -24.34
CA THR A 145 0.57 1.59 -25.44
C THR A 145 0.56 0.86 -26.78
N GLN A 146 -0.52 0.98 -27.55
CA GLN A 146 -0.67 0.30 -28.82
C GLN A 146 -0.72 1.31 -29.97
N LEU A 147 0.15 1.13 -30.97
CA LEU A 147 0.12 1.86 -32.23
C LEU A 147 -0.69 1.05 -33.25
N LEU A 148 -1.73 1.64 -33.81
CA LEU A 148 -2.40 1.13 -35.00
C LEU A 148 -1.83 1.85 -36.22
N THR A 149 -1.34 1.08 -37.20
CA THR A 149 -0.73 1.63 -38.41
C THR A 149 -1.37 1.06 -39.67
N GLY A 150 -1.54 1.91 -40.68
CA GLY A 150 -1.93 1.52 -42.03
C GLY A 150 -0.75 1.14 -42.93
N GLU A 151 0.50 1.29 -42.45
CA GLU A 151 1.71 0.98 -43.20
C GLU A 151 1.89 -0.52 -43.41
N VAL A 152 2.65 -0.89 -44.43
CA VAL A 152 3.04 -2.28 -44.69
C VAL A 152 4.57 -2.35 -44.74
N PHE A 153 5.16 -3.02 -43.75
CA PHE A 153 6.62 -3.14 -43.62
C PHE A 153 7.20 -4.18 -44.59
N VAL A 154 8.49 -4.05 -44.92
CA VAL A 154 9.20 -4.93 -45.88
C VAL A 154 9.13 -6.41 -45.51
N GLY A 155 9.18 -6.74 -44.21
CA GLY A 155 9.14 -8.13 -43.74
C GLY A 155 7.73 -8.76 -43.77
N GLY A 156 6.68 -7.96 -44.04
CA GLY A 156 5.31 -8.44 -44.11
C GLY A 156 4.72 -8.84 -42.75
N GLU A 157 5.37 -8.48 -41.65
CA GLU A 157 4.86 -8.72 -40.30
C GLU A 157 3.61 -7.89 -40.07
N ALA A 158 2.58 -8.53 -39.52
CA ALA A 158 1.33 -7.84 -39.21
C ALA A 158 1.33 -7.18 -37.82
N GLY A 159 2.38 -7.38 -37.00
CA GLY A 159 2.57 -6.64 -35.77
C GLY A 159 3.85 -7.05 -35.02
N MET A 160 4.24 -6.24 -34.05
CA MET A 160 5.35 -6.55 -33.14
C MET A 160 5.15 -5.86 -31.79
N ALA A 161 5.54 -6.51 -30.70
CA ALA A 161 5.42 -5.98 -29.35
C ALA A 161 6.62 -6.35 -28.49
N VAL A 162 6.89 -5.55 -27.44
CA VAL A 162 7.96 -5.86 -26.48
C VAL A 162 7.41 -6.85 -25.44
N PRO A 163 7.96 -8.07 -25.35
CA PRO A 163 7.36 -9.11 -24.51
C PRO A 163 7.58 -8.87 -23.01
N ALA A 164 6.63 -9.28 -22.18
CA ALA A 164 6.70 -9.26 -20.70
C ALA A 164 7.08 -7.89 -20.10
N THR A 165 6.48 -6.82 -20.64
CA THR A 165 6.72 -5.43 -20.23
C THR A 165 5.48 -4.72 -19.70
N VAL A 166 4.34 -5.40 -19.56
CA VAL A 166 3.13 -4.85 -18.92
C VAL A 166 3.45 -4.22 -17.56
N CYS A 167 2.75 -3.15 -17.19
CA CYS A 167 3.03 -2.32 -16.01
C CYS A 167 4.36 -1.53 -16.08
N THR A 168 5.04 -1.50 -17.22
CA THR A 168 6.25 -0.69 -17.41
C THR A 168 6.04 0.33 -18.52
N SER A 169 6.82 1.42 -18.50
CA SER A 169 6.81 2.43 -19.56
C SER A 169 7.21 1.89 -20.94
N LYS A 170 7.79 0.68 -20.99
CA LYS A 170 8.22 0.00 -22.23
C LYS A 170 7.15 -0.92 -22.81
N SER A 171 5.95 -0.98 -22.20
CA SER A 171 4.84 -1.79 -22.69
C SER A 171 4.25 -1.20 -23.96
N VAL A 172 4.86 -1.54 -25.10
CA VAL A 172 4.46 -1.04 -26.41
C VAL A 172 4.24 -2.17 -27.40
N GLY A 173 3.28 -1.95 -28.31
CA GLY A 173 3.00 -2.83 -29.44
C GLY A 173 2.58 -2.04 -30.68
N ILE A 174 2.91 -2.57 -31.86
CA ILE A 174 2.50 -2.07 -33.17
C ILE A 174 1.62 -3.14 -33.81
N SER A 175 0.43 -2.74 -34.26
CA SER A 175 -0.50 -3.59 -35.02
C SER A 175 -0.77 -2.98 -36.38
N VAL A 176 -0.49 -3.76 -37.43
CA VAL A 176 -0.70 -3.37 -38.82
C VAL A 176 -2.11 -3.71 -39.25
N ASP A 177 -2.82 -2.71 -39.77
CA ASP A 177 -4.14 -2.88 -40.36
C ASP A 177 -4.01 -3.55 -41.74
N ILE A 178 -4.16 -4.87 -41.78
CA ILE A 178 -4.05 -5.64 -43.04
C ILE A 178 -5.28 -5.47 -43.95
N ASN A 179 -6.47 -5.21 -43.38
CA ASN A 179 -7.71 -5.03 -44.14
C ASN A 179 -8.64 -4.03 -43.44
N THR A 180 -8.84 -2.87 -44.08
CA THR A 180 -9.67 -1.78 -43.56
C THR A 180 -11.14 -2.14 -43.40
N TYR A 181 -11.64 -3.14 -44.12
CA TYR A 181 -13.04 -3.57 -44.06
C TYR A 181 -13.29 -4.63 -42.98
N GLU A 182 -12.25 -5.19 -42.39
CA GLU A 182 -12.31 -6.31 -41.44
C GLU A 182 -11.61 -5.95 -40.11
N PRO A 183 -12.22 -5.10 -39.27
CA PRO A 183 -11.60 -4.59 -38.04
C PRO A 183 -11.27 -5.69 -37.02
N HIS A 184 -11.92 -6.84 -37.12
CA HIS A 184 -11.68 -7.98 -36.25
C HIS A 184 -10.30 -8.61 -36.45
N LEU A 185 -9.69 -8.47 -37.64
CA LEU A 185 -8.32 -8.93 -37.92
C LEU A 185 -7.31 -8.05 -37.18
N LEU A 186 -7.44 -6.73 -37.30
CA LEU A 186 -6.60 -5.78 -36.57
C LEU A 186 -6.78 -5.93 -35.05
N ALA A 187 -8.01 -6.21 -34.59
CA ALA A 187 -8.27 -6.48 -33.18
C ALA A 187 -7.60 -7.78 -32.70
N GLY A 188 -7.55 -8.82 -33.54
CA GLY A 188 -6.83 -10.06 -33.28
C GLY A 188 -5.33 -9.80 -33.12
N THR A 189 -4.74 -9.03 -34.04
CA THR A 189 -3.35 -8.57 -33.96
C THR A 189 -3.10 -7.78 -32.68
N MET A 190 -3.95 -6.80 -32.35
CA MET A 190 -3.83 -5.99 -31.15
C MET A 190 -3.91 -6.85 -29.88
N ALA A 191 -4.81 -7.83 -29.84
CA ALA A 191 -4.91 -8.75 -28.72
C ALA A 191 -3.68 -9.65 -28.58
N HIS A 192 -3.13 -10.12 -29.70
CA HIS A 192 -1.87 -10.86 -29.74
C HIS A 192 -0.70 -10.01 -29.22
N MET A 193 -0.60 -8.75 -29.63
CA MET A 193 0.45 -7.82 -29.18
C MET A 193 0.35 -7.53 -27.68
N ILE A 194 -0.86 -7.29 -27.15
CA ILE A 194 -1.10 -7.13 -25.71
C ILE A 194 -0.75 -8.44 -24.96
N GLY A 195 -1.05 -9.61 -25.54
CA GLY A 195 -0.66 -10.91 -25.00
C GLY A 195 0.86 -11.03 -24.81
N HIS A 196 1.65 -10.65 -25.82
CA HIS A 196 3.10 -10.54 -25.70
C HIS A 196 3.52 -9.54 -24.62
N ASN A 197 2.93 -8.34 -24.59
CA ASN A 197 3.24 -7.36 -23.55
C ASN A 197 3.04 -7.91 -22.14
N ILE A 198 2.01 -8.72 -21.91
CA ILE A 198 1.79 -9.40 -20.62
C ILE A 198 2.84 -10.51 -20.39
N GLY A 199 3.26 -11.18 -21.45
CA GLY A 199 4.32 -12.18 -21.45
C GLY A 199 3.87 -13.58 -21.86
N MET A 200 2.78 -13.68 -22.62
CA MET A 200 2.36 -14.92 -23.28
C MET A 200 3.29 -15.24 -24.44
N GLY A 201 3.73 -16.50 -24.56
CA GLY A 201 4.53 -16.97 -25.70
C GLY A 201 3.66 -17.46 -26.86
N HIS A 202 4.29 -17.71 -28.01
CA HIS A 202 3.59 -18.36 -29.12
C HIS A 202 3.18 -19.80 -28.77
N ASP A 203 2.01 -20.20 -29.25
CA ASP A 203 1.46 -21.54 -29.01
C ASP A 203 2.13 -22.61 -29.90
N ASP A 204 2.46 -22.27 -31.15
CA ASP A 204 2.96 -23.19 -32.18
C ASP A 204 4.45 -23.54 -32.08
N VAL A 205 5.21 -22.80 -31.26
CA VAL A 205 6.63 -23.06 -31.01
C VAL A 205 6.84 -24.09 -29.88
N ARG A 206 5.79 -24.38 -29.09
CA ARG A 206 5.86 -25.25 -27.92
C ARG A 206 5.30 -26.64 -28.26
N GLU A 207 6.16 -27.67 -28.23
CA GLU A 207 5.74 -29.06 -28.50
C GLU A 207 4.58 -29.53 -27.59
N GLU A 208 4.54 -29.03 -26.36
CA GLU A 208 3.51 -29.37 -25.37
C GLU A 208 2.25 -28.49 -25.45
N CYS A 209 2.25 -27.45 -26.29
CA CYS A 209 1.12 -26.55 -26.44
C CYS A 209 0.34 -26.87 -27.70
N HIS A 210 -0.92 -27.26 -27.53
CA HIS A 210 -1.81 -27.55 -28.65
C HIS A 210 -3.09 -26.72 -28.54
N CYS A 211 -3.34 -25.89 -29.55
CA CYS A 211 -4.62 -25.24 -29.72
C CYS A 211 -5.61 -26.24 -30.36
N TRP A 212 -6.57 -26.75 -29.59
CA TRP A 212 -7.56 -27.72 -30.08
C TRP A 212 -8.80 -27.07 -30.72
N ASP A 213 -8.92 -25.75 -30.64
CA ASP A 213 -10.01 -25.03 -31.28
C ASP A 213 -9.81 -25.02 -32.80
N TRP A 214 -10.85 -25.41 -33.55
CA TRP A 214 -10.83 -25.48 -35.02
C TRP A 214 -10.55 -24.13 -35.70
N HIS A 215 -10.83 -23.03 -35.01
CA HIS A 215 -10.58 -21.66 -35.49
C HIS A 215 -9.19 -21.12 -35.09
N GLY A 216 -8.34 -21.93 -34.46
CA GLY A 216 -7.03 -21.52 -33.96
C GLY A 216 -7.08 -20.66 -32.67
N CYS A 217 -5.91 -20.28 -32.17
CA CYS A 217 -5.72 -19.51 -30.93
C CYS A 217 -5.01 -18.19 -31.22
N ILE A 218 -5.30 -17.15 -30.43
CA ILE A 218 -4.80 -15.79 -30.66
C ILE A 218 -3.27 -15.75 -30.69
N MET A 219 -2.59 -16.52 -29.84
CA MET A 219 -1.12 -16.54 -29.73
C MET A 219 -0.43 -17.49 -30.72
N ALA A 220 -1.12 -17.95 -31.76
CA ALA A 220 -0.45 -18.60 -32.89
C ALA A 220 0.41 -17.59 -33.66
N GLN A 221 1.56 -18.01 -34.21
CA GLN A 221 2.43 -17.13 -35.00
C GLN A 221 1.74 -16.59 -36.27
N ALA A 222 0.81 -17.34 -36.87
CA ALA A 222 -0.03 -16.88 -37.96
C ALA A 222 -1.30 -16.21 -37.41
N ILE A 223 -1.58 -14.98 -37.86
CA ILE A 223 -2.75 -14.20 -37.41
C ILE A 223 -4.06 -14.84 -37.84
N VAL A 224 -4.06 -15.47 -39.01
CA VAL A 224 -5.22 -16.15 -39.58
C VAL A 224 -5.04 -17.66 -39.42
N GLY A 225 -6.02 -18.32 -38.82
CA GLY A 225 -6.00 -19.76 -38.56
C GLY A 225 -6.10 -20.63 -39.82
N SER A 226 -6.17 -21.94 -39.63
CA SER A 226 -6.04 -22.98 -40.67
C SER A 226 -7.06 -22.93 -41.82
N ASP A 227 -8.14 -22.13 -41.70
CA ASP A 227 -9.24 -22.02 -42.66
C ASP A 227 -9.64 -20.56 -43.00
N ASN A 228 -8.71 -19.61 -42.91
CA ASN A 228 -9.01 -18.18 -43.04
C ASN A 228 -9.95 -17.60 -41.96
N VAL A 229 -10.09 -18.30 -40.82
CA VAL A 229 -10.91 -17.85 -39.69
C VAL A 229 -10.01 -17.22 -38.63
N GLN A 230 -10.38 -16.04 -38.15
CA GLN A 230 -9.68 -15.34 -37.08
C GLN A 230 -9.92 -16.02 -35.71
N PRO A 231 -8.87 -16.44 -35.01
CA PRO A 231 -8.96 -16.86 -33.61
C PRO A 231 -9.56 -15.77 -32.71
N TYR A 232 -10.45 -16.17 -31.79
CA TYR A 232 -11.05 -15.28 -30.79
C TYR A 232 -10.84 -15.75 -29.33
N LYS A 233 -10.03 -16.80 -29.13
CA LYS A 233 -9.70 -17.35 -27.81
C LYS A 233 -8.19 -17.50 -27.63
N PHE A 234 -7.75 -17.39 -26.38
CA PHE A 234 -6.42 -17.76 -25.94
C PHE A 234 -6.34 -19.26 -25.63
N SER A 235 -5.21 -19.88 -25.90
CA SER A 235 -4.95 -21.28 -25.52
C SER A 235 -4.84 -21.44 -24.00
N GLU A 236 -4.91 -22.68 -23.52
CA GLU A 236 -4.62 -22.99 -22.12
C GLU A 236 -3.17 -22.65 -21.71
N CYS A 237 -2.22 -22.74 -22.64
CA CYS A 237 -0.83 -22.36 -22.38
C CYS A 237 -0.70 -20.85 -22.21
N SER A 238 -1.35 -20.07 -23.09
CA SER A 238 -1.42 -18.62 -22.98
C SER A 238 -2.09 -18.19 -21.67
N ARG A 239 -3.14 -18.91 -21.25
CA ARG A 239 -3.79 -18.69 -19.94
C ARG A 239 -2.85 -19.02 -18.78
N SER A 240 -2.05 -20.08 -18.88
CA SER A 240 -1.05 -20.42 -17.87
C SER A 240 0.02 -19.32 -17.78
N ASP A 241 0.59 -18.90 -18.91
CA ASP A 241 1.57 -17.82 -18.98
C ASP A 241 1.02 -16.54 -18.32
N TYR A 242 -0.23 -16.19 -18.62
CA TYR A 242 -0.92 -15.05 -18.01
C TYR A 242 -1.02 -15.16 -16.48
N ILE A 243 -1.46 -16.30 -15.97
CA ILE A 243 -1.60 -16.54 -14.53
C ILE A 243 -0.25 -16.52 -13.83
N ASP A 244 0.79 -17.07 -14.45
CA ASP A 244 2.13 -17.11 -13.88
C ASP A 244 2.74 -15.70 -13.83
N ARG A 245 2.50 -14.86 -14.85
CA ARG A 245 2.91 -13.44 -14.82
C ARG A 245 2.23 -12.64 -13.71
N LEU A 246 0.95 -12.91 -13.44
CA LEU A 246 0.24 -12.33 -12.29
C LEU A 246 0.83 -12.80 -10.95
N ARG A 247 1.18 -14.09 -10.85
CA ARG A 247 1.76 -14.68 -9.63
C ARG A 247 3.14 -14.15 -9.30
N THR A 248 3.96 -13.83 -10.30
CA THR A 248 5.29 -13.25 -10.07
C THR A 248 5.24 -11.74 -9.78
N GLY A 249 4.05 -11.13 -9.69
CA GLY A 249 3.88 -9.71 -9.38
C GLY A 249 4.04 -8.76 -10.56
N ASN A 250 4.21 -9.27 -11.78
CA ASN A 250 4.45 -8.44 -12.97
C ASN A 250 3.17 -7.89 -13.59
N GLY A 251 1.99 -8.12 -13.00
CA GLY A 251 0.69 -7.65 -13.50
C GLY A 251 -0.18 -6.98 -12.45
N ILE A 252 0.42 -6.42 -11.40
CA ILE A 252 -0.30 -5.75 -10.29
C ILE A 252 -1.08 -4.53 -10.78
N CYS A 253 -0.54 -3.79 -11.77
CA CYS A 253 -1.23 -2.65 -12.40
C CYS A 253 -2.55 -3.03 -13.08
N LEU A 254 -2.80 -4.32 -13.31
CA LEU A 254 -4.04 -4.76 -13.96
C LEU A 254 -5.22 -4.89 -12.98
N LEU A 255 -5.03 -4.55 -11.70
CA LEU A 255 -6.02 -4.77 -10.63
C LEU A 255 -6.83 -3.52 -10.27
N ASN A 256 -6.37 -2.32 -10.64
CA ASN A 256 -7.15 -1.09 -10.54
C ASN A 256 -8.17 -1.00 -11.66
N LYS A 257 -9.26 -0.27 -11.40
CA LYS A 257 -10.22 0.08 -12.45
C LYS A 257 -9.76 1.33 -13.20
N PRO A 258 -10.12 1.46 -14.49
CA PRO A 258 -9.87 2.67 -15.26
C PRO A 258 -10.44 3.92 -14.57
N ASN A 259 -9.62 4.97 -14.46
CA ASN A 259 -9.94 6.25 -13.83
C ASN A 259 -10.15 6.19 -12.30
N GLU A 260 -9.83 5.07 -11.64
CA GLU A 260 -9.64 5.05 -10.19
C GLU A 260 -8.27 5.68 -9.92
N LEU A 261 -8.24 6.85 -9.26
CA LEU A 261 -6.99 7.51 -8.87
C LEU A 261 -6.10 6.48 -8.18
N GLU A 262 -4.92 6.24 -8.75
CA GLU A 262 -3.86 5.44 -8.11
C GLU A 262 -3.49 6.12 -6.78
N VAL A 263 -4.25 5.85 -5.73
CA VAL A 263 -3.63 5.70 -4.42
C VAL A 263 -2.80 4.45 -4.60
N ARG A 264 -1.54 4.64 -5.04
CA ARG A 264 -0.51 3.60 -5.09
C ARG A 264 -0.73 2.73 -3.86
N ARG A 265 -1.27 1.54 -4.07
CA ARG A 265 -1.49 0.62 -2.96
C ARG A 265 -0.10 0.24 -2.49
N THR A 266 0.26 0.71 -1.31
CA THR A 266 1.57 0.50 -0.70
C THR A 266 1.77 -0.95 -0.27
N CYS A 267 0.71 -1.76 -0.40
CA CYS A 267 0.72 -3.21 -0.32
C CYS A 267 2.00 -3.85 -0.84
N GLY A 268 2.65 -4.58 0.06
CA GLY A 268 3.94 -5.23 -0.14
C GLY A 268 5.11 -4.46 0.50
N ASN A 269 4.84 -3.40 1.27
CA ASN A 269 5.84 -2.63 2.02
C ASN A 269 5.99 -3.11 3.48
N SER A 270 5.28 -4.17 3.88
CA SER A 270 5.23 -4.72 5.24
C SER A 270 4.59 -3.81 6.29
N ILE A 271 3.79 -2.83 5.87
CA ILE A 271 3.07 -1.91 6.76
C ILE A 271 1.59 -1.99 6.43
N VAL A 272 0.78 -2.43 7.40
CA VAL A 272 -0.68 -2.48 7.21
C VAL A 272 -1.25 -1.07 7.25
N GLU A 273 -1.76 -0.61 6.11
CA GLU A 273 -2.34 0.73 5.95
C GLU A 273 -3.88 0.72 5.85
N GLU A 274 -4.48 1.92 5.79
CA GLU A 274 -5.92 2.06 5.68
C GLU A 274 -6.45 1.40 4.40
N GLY A 275 -7.30 0.39 4.56
CA GLY A 275 -7.84 -0.39 3.45
C GLY A 275 -7.17 -1.75 3.24
N GLU A 276 -6.13 -2.09 3.99
CA GLU A 276 -5.47 -3.40 4.02
C GLU A 276 -5.91 -4.22 5.24
N ASP A 277 -5.95 -5.56 5.12
CA ASP A 277 -6.16 -6.43 6.28
C ASP A 277 -4.85 -7.04 6.79
N CYS A 278 -3.80 -7.06 5.97
CA CYS A 278 -2.49 -7.60 6.28
C CYS A 278 -1.48 -7.12 5.22
N ASP A 279 -0.18 -7.06 5.56
CA ASP A 279 0.90 -6.82 4.60
C ASP A 279 2.14 -7.63 5.05
N CYS A 280 2.51 -8.59 4.21
CA CYS A 280 3.58 -9.56 4.43
C CYS A 280 4.86 -9.25 3.63
N GLY A 281 4.93 -8.06 3.03
CA GLY A 281 6.03 -7.62 2.18
C GLY A 281 5.93 -8.16 0.75
N SER A 282 7.09 -8.28 0.10
CA SER A 282 7.15 -8.70 -1.30
C SER A 282 6.55 -10.09 -1.55
N ILE A 283 6.02 -10.28 -2.76
CA ILE A 283 5.31 -11.50 -3.18
C ILE A 283 6.13 -12.77 -2.96
N ASP A 284 7.43 -12.74 -3.26
CA ASP A 284 8.32 -13.90 -3.15
C ASP A 284 8.54 -14.35 -1.70
N ASN A 285 8.50 -13.41 -0.75
CA ASN A 285 8.80 -13.69 0.65
C ASN A 285 7.54 -13.87 1.50
N CYS A 286 6.42 -13.26 1.09
CA CYS A 286 5.19 -13.24 1.86
C CYS A 286 4.73 -14.64 2.28
N LYS A 287 4.67 -15.62 1.37
CA LYS A 287 4.20 -16.98 1.72
C LYS A 287 5.05 -17.69 2.81
N LYS A 288 6.30 -17.27 2.98
CA LYS A 288 7.19 -17.79 4.03
C LYS A 288 6.99 -17.06 5.35
N VAL A 289 6.70 -15.76 5.28
CA VAL A 289 6.49 -14.88 6.45
C VAL A 289 5.10 -15.08 7.03
N ASP A 290 4.09 -15.05 6.17
CA ASP A 290 2.68 -15.11 6.55
C ASP A 290 1.88 -15.83 5.46
N ARG A 291 1.41 -17.05 5.78
CA ARG A 291 0.57 -17.87 4.89
C ARG A 291 -0.89 -17.39 4.84
N CYS A 292 -1.28 -16.53 5.78
CA CYS A 292 -2.62 -16.05 6.00
C CYS A 292 -2.90 -14.78 5.19
N CYS A 293 -1.85 -14.13 4.68
CA CYS A 293 -1.94 -12.92 3.88
C CYS A 293 -1.76 -13.19 2.39
N ASP A 294 -2.61 -12.57 1.57
CA ASP A 294 -2.45 -12.52 0.12
C ASP A 294 -1.53 -11.34 -0.25
N PRO A 295 -0.33 -11.60 -0.81
CA PRO A 295 0.68 -10.55 -1.05
C PRO A 295 0.34 -9.59 -2.19
N ILE A 296 -0.69 -9.88 -2.97
CA ILE A 296 -1.08 -9.07 -4.13
C ILE A 296 -2.18 -8.10 -3.72
N THR A 297 -3.07 -8.54 -2.82
CA THR A 297 -4.25 -7.77 -2.42
C THR A 297 -4.13 -7.15 -1.03
N CYS A 298 -3.15 -7.58 -0.22
CA CYS A 298 -3.00 -7.21 1.19
C CYS A 298 -4.28 -7.49 1.99
N LYS A 299 -4.85 -8.67 1.71
CA LYS A 299 -6.06 -9.20 2.31
C LYS A 299 -5.85 -10.60 2.84
N LEU A 300 -6.68 -10.98 3.81
CA LEU A 300 -6.66 -12.32 4.37
C LEU A 300 -7.06 -13.36 3.32
N THR A 301 -6.39 -14.51 3.33
CA THR A 301 -6.74 -15.66 2.49
C THR A 301 -8.11 -16.24 2.89
N LYS A 302 -8.74 -17.04 2.01
CA LYS A 302 -10.14 -17.51 2.20
C LYS A 302 -10.38 -18.23 3.53
N GLU A 303 -9.37 -18.88 4.10
CA GLU A 303 -9.43 -19.69 5.32
C GLU A 303 -8.91 -18.94 6.56
N ALA A 304 -8.30 -17.77 6.39
CA ALA A 304 -7.72 -16.98 7.47
C ALA A 304 -8.75 -16.05 8.13
N GLN A 305 -8.71 -16.01 9.46
CA GLN A 305 -9.43 -15.04 10.31
C GLN A 305 -8.52 -13.91 10.80
N CYS A 306 -7.22 -14.16 10.84
CA CYS A 306 -6.17 -13.20 11.19
C CYS A 306 -4.89 -13.52 10.42
N ALA A 307 -3.97 -12.56 10.38
CA ALA A 307 -2.66 -12.68 9.73
C ALA A 307 -1.51 -12.55 10.73
N SER A 308 -1.62 -11.60 11.65
CA SER A 308 -0.58 -11.26 12.60
C SER A 308 -1.14 -11.02 14.01
N GLY A 309 -0.22 -10.87 14.96
CA GLY A 309 -0.50 -10.48 16.33
C GLY A 309 -0.52 -11.65 17.34
N PRO A 310 -0.39 -11.37 18.66
CA PRO A 310 -0.27 -12.39 19.69
C PRO A 310 -1.52 -13.26 19.88
N CYS A 311 -2.68 -12.77 19.41
CA CYS A 311 -3.96 -13.46 19.43
C CYS A 311 -4.28 -14.19 18.12
N CYS A 312 -3.32 -14.27 17.20
CA CYS A 312 -3.42 -15.09 16.00
C CYS A 312 -2.59 -16.37 16.15
N ASP A 313 -3.18 -17.52 15.83
CA ASP A 313 -2.49 -18.80 15.80
C ASP A 313 -2.93 -19.58 14.56
N ASP A 314 -1.97 -19.92 13.69
CA ASP A 314 -2.19 -20.59 12.40
C ASP A 314 -3.38 -20.01 11.59
N CYS A 315 -3.37 -18.70 11.39
CA CYS A 315 -4.42 -17.93 10.70
C CYS A 315 -5.80 -17.92 11.41
N GLN A 316 -5.92 -18.48 12.61
CA GLN A 316 -7.16 -18.51 13.40
C GLN A 316 -7.06 -17.60 14.63
N LEU A 317 -8.19 -17.00 14.99
CA LEU A 317 -8.27 -16.19 16.20
C LEU A 317 -8.24 -17.08 17.43
N LYS A 318 -7.39 -16.74 18.40
CA LYS A 318 -7.42 -17.36 19.73
C LYS A 318 -8.74 -17.07 20.43
N GLU A 319 -9.19 -18.01 21.24
CA GLU A 319 -10.43 -17.87 21.98
C GLU A 319 -10.41 -16.67 22.95
N LYS A 320 -11.61 -16.13 23.20
CA LYS A 320 -11.77 -15.04 24.15
C LYS A 320 -11.29 -15.46 25.54
N GLY A 321 -10.43 -14.65 26.15
CA GLY A 321 -9.90 -14.89 27.49
C GLY A 321 -8.50 -15.50 27.53
N VAL A 322 -7.94 -15.91 26.38
CA VAL A 322 -6.54 -16.35 26.32
C VAL A 322 -5.62 -15.16 26.60
N VAL A 323 -4.69 -15.30 27.55
CA VAL A 323 -3.74 -14.23 27.90
C VAL A 323 -2.77 -14.01 26.74
N CYS A 324 -2.68 -12.76 26.26
CA CYS A 324 -1.78 -12.37 25.18
C CYS A 324 -0.62 -11.49 25.63
N ARG A 325 -0.75 -10.81 26.78
CA ARG A 325 0.34 -10.13 27.47
C ARG A 325 0.19 -10.38 28.98
N GLU A 326 1.27 -10.85 29.59
CA GLU A 326 1.34 -11.04 31.04
C GLU A 326 1.61 -9.71 31.75
N ALA A 327 1.14 -9.59 32.99
CA ALA A 327 1.45 -8.43 33.81
C ALA A 327 2.95 -8.40 34.17
N THR A 328 3.61 -7.30 33.89
CA THR A 328 5.06 -7.15 34.17
C THR A 328 5.36 -6.90 35.63
N ASN A 329 4.42 -6.30 36.36
CA ASN A 329 4.57 -5.94 37.77
C ASN A 329 3.21 -5.82 38.46
N GLU A 330 3.21 -5.53 39.76
CA GLU A 330 1.98 -5.46 40.57
C GLU A 330 1.04 -4.30 40.19
N CYS A 331 1.50 -3.29 39.46
CA CYS A 331 0.70 -2.17 38.97
C CYS A 331 0.16 -2.38 37.54
N ASP A 332 0.64 -3.42 36.86
CA ASP A 332 0.27 -3.79 35.51
C ASP A 332 -0.85 -4.86 35.53
N LEU A 333 -1.68 -4.93 34.49
CA LEU A 333 -2.73 -5.94 34.37
C LEU A 333 -2.48 -6.81 33.14
N PRO A 334 -2.84 -8.10 33.15
CA PRO A 334 -2.70 -8.93 31.95
C PRO A 334 -3.81 -8.64 30.95
N GLU A 335 -3.49 -8.60 29.66
CA GLU A 335 -4.46 -8.51 28.57
C GLU A 335 -4.80 -9.89 28.01
N GLN A 336 -6.06 -9.99 27.61
CA GLN A 336 -6.63 -11.21 27.09
C GLN A 336 -7.21 -10.97 25.71
N CYS A 337 -7.06 -11.96 24.83
CA CYS A 337 -7.60 -11.95 23.50
C CYS A 337 -9.12 -11.72 23.54
N SER A 338 -9.59 -10.85 22.64
CA SER A 338 -11.00 -10.50 22.50
C SER A 338 -11.81 -11.63 21.84
N GLY A 339 -11.15 -12.47 21.04
CA GLY A 339 -11.76 -13.46 20.14
C GLY A 339 -12.22 -12.89 18.80
N TYR A 340 -11.97 -11.61 18.52
CA TYR A 340 -12.43 -10.93 17.30
C TYR A 340 -11.30 -10.36 16.43
N THR A 341 -10.10 -10.21 16.98
CA THR A 341 -8.93 -9.59 16.33
C THR A 341 -7.66 -10.39 16.66
N GLY A 342 -6.71 -10.43 15.72
CA GLY A 342 -5.40 -11.07 15.93
C GLY A 342 -4.49 -10.27 16.87
N ASP A 343 -4.78 -8.98 17.06
CA ASP A 343 -4.07 -8.11 17.99
C ASP A 343 -4.50 -8.32 19.44
N CYS A 344 -3.53 -8.20 20.33
CA CYS A 344 -3.78 -8.08 21.76
C CYS A 344 -4.39 -6.69 22.05
N PRO A 345 -5.38 -6.58 22.95
CA PRO A 345 -5.94 -5.29 23.33
C PRO A 345 -4.88 -4.28 23.82
N ALA A 346 -5.24 -3.00 23.80
CA ALA A 346 -4.37 -1.96 24.35
C ALA A 346 -4.00 -2.24 25.81
N ASP A 347 -2.73 -1.98 26.14
CA ASP A 347 -2.17 -2.14 27.49
C ASP A 347 -2.98 -1.33 28.51
N VAL A 348 -3.46 -2.03 29.55
CA VAL A 348 -4.17 -1.45 30.66
C VAL A 348 -3.48 -1.76 31.98
N TYR A 349 -3.53 -0.79 32.89
CA TYR A 349 -2.89 -0.89 34.18
C TYR A 349 -3.82 -0.47 35.31
N LYS A 350 -3.41 -0.77 36.55
CA LYS A 350 -4.14 -0.34 37.74
C LYS A 350 -4.22 1.17 37.80
N LYS A 351 -5.35 1.68 38.27
CA LYS A 351 -5.59 3.12 38.43
C LYS A 351 -4.47 3.79 39.22
N ASN A 352 -4.01 4.95 38.73
CA ASN A 352 -3.02 5.79 39.42
C ASN A 352 -3.45 6.04 40.87
N GLY A 353 -2.52 5.86 41.82
CA GLY A 353 -2.79 5.93 43.26
C GLY A 353 -3.12 4.59 43.93
N SER A 354 -3.13 3.47 43.19
CA SER A 354 -3.27 2.13 43.80
C SER A 354 -2.01 1.80 44.62
N PRO A 355 -2.10 1.26 45.85
CA PRO A 355 -0.92 0.97 46.66
C PRO A 355 -0.09 -0.17 46.05
N CYS A 356 1.24 -0.01 46.09
CA CYS A 356 2.20 -0.97 45.57
C CYS A 356 3.49 -0.98 46.42
N GLY A 357 4.43 -1.87 46.14
CA GLY A 357 5.72 -1.96 46.82
C GLY A 357 5.56 -2.33 48.29
N LYS A 358 4.60 -3.21 48.61
CA LYS A 358 4.15 -3.50 50.00
C LYS A 358 3.66 -2.26 50.76
N GLY A 359 3.04 -1.31 50.06
CA GLY A 359 2.48 -0.08 50.63
C GLY A 359 3.48 1.07 50.75
N THR A 360 4.67 0.95 50.16
CA THR A 360 5.70 2.01 50.16
C THR A 360 5.61 2.96 48.97
N GLY A 361 4.78 2.64 47.98
CA GLY A 361 4.55 3.47 46.81
C GLY A 361 3.12 3.37 46.30
N TYR A 362 2.87 4.12 45.23
CA TYR A 362 1.58 4.13 44.54
C TYR A 362 1.80 3.97 43.04
N CYS A 363 0.98 3.15 42.41
CA CYS A 363 1.01 2.92 40.98
C CYS A 363 0.82 4.24 40.23
N PHE A 364 1.64 4.43 39.20
CA PHE A 364 1.53 5.55 38.28
C PHE A 364 1.89 5.06 36.88
N ASN A 365 0.95 5.13 35.94
CA ASN A 365 1.10 4.70 34.56
C ASN A 365 1.66 3.26 34.42
N GLY A 366 1.13 2.32 35.21
CA GLY A 366 1.51 0.90 35.15
C GLY A 366 2.81 0.53 35.85
N ILE A 367 3.52 1.49 36.44
CA ILE A 367 4.76 1.25 37.18
C ILE A 367 4.50 1.52 38.68
N CYS A 368 5.23 0.81 39.54
CA CYS A 368 5.34 1.15 40.97
C CYS A 368 6.59 2.00 41.23
N PRO A 369 6.55 3.34 41.10
CA PRO A 369 7.69 4.19 41.42
C PRO A 369 7.93 4.19 42.93
N THR A 370 8.96 3.47 43.37
CA THR A 370 9.48 3.59 44.74
C THR A 370 10.88 4.19 44.71
N LEU A 371 11.23 4.98 45.72
CA LEU A 371 12.56 5.59 45.83
C LEU A 371 13.67 4.53 45.80
N THR A 372 13.43 3.38 46.45
CA THR A 372 14.36 2.24 46.44
C THR A 372 14.57 1.67 45.04
N LEU A 373 13.49 1.44 44.26
CA LEU A 373 13.62 0.96 42.88
C LEU A 373 14.35 1.97 41.99
N GLN A 374 14.09 3.26 42.16
CA GLN A 374 14.82 4.31 41.43
C GLN A 374 16.31 4.31 41.78
N CYS A 375 16.65 4.20 43.07
CA CYS A 375 18.04 4.10 43.51
C CYS A 375 18.72 2.83 43.00
N GLN A 376 18.03 1.69 42.98
CA GLN A 376 18.57 0.44 42.46
C GLN A 376 18.77 0.47 40.94
N HIS A 377 17.89 1.17 40.21
CA HIS A 377 18.03 1.37 38.76
C HIS A 377 19.22 2.27 38.41
N ILE A 378 19.51 3.28 39.24
CA ILE A 378 20.64 4.22 39.01
C ILE A 378 21.95 3.66 39.53
N TRP A 379 21.97 3.08 40.74
CA TRP A 379 23.19 2.65 41.44
C TRP A 379 23.40 1.14 41.44
N GLY A 380 22.65 0.38 40.63
CA GLY A 380 22.79 -1.06 40.56
C GLY A 380 22.21 -1.80 41.77
N PHE A 381 22.42 -3.12 41.78
CA PHE A 381 21.82 -4.02 42.76
C PHE A 381 22.21 -3.64 44.20
N GLY A 382 21.21 -3.54 45.08
CA GLY A 382 21.43 -3.16 46.48
C GLY A 382 21.40 -1.65 46.76
N GLY A 383 21.25 -0.79 45.74
CA GLY A 383 20.94 0.63 45.94
C GLY A 383 19.56 0.81 46.57
N ILE A 384 19.47 1.64 47.62
CA ILE A 384 18.20 1.91 48.34
C ILE A 384 18.01 3.41 48.57
N ALA A 385 16.78 3.81 48.89
CA ALA A 385 16.48 5.19 49.25
C ALA A 385 17.30 5.63 50.48
N ALA A 386 17.88 6.83 50.44
CA ALA A 386 18.61 7.39 51.55
C ALA A 386 17.69 7.73 52.74
N ASP A 387 18.30 7.97 53.91
CA ASP A 387 17.57 8.44 55.08
C ASP A 387 16.89 9.80 54.80
N PRO A 388 15.69 10.08 55.34
CA PRO A 388 15.03 11.37 55.22
C PRO A 388 15.92 12.58 55.53
N GLN A 389 16.91 12.43 56.42
CA GLN A 389 17.89 13.48 56.70
C GLN A 389 18.68 13.92 55.46
N CYS A 390 19.02 13.02 54.53
CA CYS A 390 19.70 13.39 53.28
C CYS A 390 18.82 14.32 52.43
N PHE A 391 17.55 13.97 52.25
CA PHE A 391 16.59 14.79 51.51
C PHE A 391 16.42 16.17 52.15
N GLU A 392 16.24 16.25 53.46
CA GLU A 392 16.08 17.52 54.18
C GLU A 392 17.33 18.41 54.07
N GLN A 393 18.53 17.83 54.20
CA GLN A 393 19.78 18.57 54.22
C GLN A 393 20.21 19.10 52.86
N PHE A 394 19.94 18.37 51.77
CA PHE A 394 20.36 18.75 50.44
C PHE A 394 19.25 19.47 49.66
N ASN A 395 18.05 18.91 49.58
CA ASN A 395 16.98 19.47 48.74
C ASN A 395 16.45 20.82 49.22
N SER A 396 16.57 21.12 50.52
CA SER A 396 16.22 22.44 51.08
C SER A 396 17.23 23.54 50.70
N LYS A 397 18.44 23.19 50.25
CA LYS A 397 19.50 24.16 49.93
C LYS A 397 19.41 24.69 48.50
N GLY A 398 18.83 23.92 47.58
CA GLY A 398 18.69 24.32 46.16
C GLY A 398 20.06 24.50 45.51
N SER A 399 20.85 23.42 45.50
CA SER A 399 22.18 23.37 44.89
C SER A 399 22.31 22.14 43.99
N ILE A 400 23.48 21.97 43.37
CA ILE A 400 23.76 20.82 42.51
C ILE A 400 23.62 19.46 43.22
N ASN A 401 23.80 19.42 44.54
CA ASN A 401 23.67 18.19 45.34
C ASN A 401 22.22 17.91 45.80
N GLY A 402 21.29 18.85 45.58
CA GLY A 402 19.89 18.68 45.96
C GLY A 402 19.04 19.93 45.72
N HIS A 403 17.95 19.75 44.97
CA HIS A 403 17.07 20.85 44.53
C HIS A 403 15.68 20.33 44.10
N CYS A 404 14.71 21.23 43.92
CA CYS A 404 13.36 20.92 43.40
C CYS A 404 13.23 21.27 41.92
N GLY A 405 14.21 20.84 41.10
CA GLY A 405 14.33 21.27 39.70
C GLY A 405 15.05 22.60 39.54
N SER A 406 14.97 23.16 38.33
CA SER A 406 15.66 24.40 37.95
C SER A 406 14.68 25.36 37.28
N ASP A 407 14.91 26.66 37.43
CA ASP A 407 14.15 27.68 36.71
C ASP A 407 14.58 27.82 35.24
N THR A 408 13.91 28.67 34.48
CA THR A 408 14.21 28.94 33.05
C THR A 408 15.60 29.51 32.82
N ASN A 409 16.27 30.02 33.87
CA ASN A 409 17.61 30.58 33.83
C ASN A 409 18.68 29.58 34.33
N GLY A 410 18.31 28.33 34.58
CA GLY A 410 19.21 27.27 35.04
C GLY A 410 19.58 27.35 36.52
N ARG A 411 18.88 28.16 37.33
CA ARG A 411 19.11 28.25 38.77
C ARG A 411 18.34 27.16 39.51
N PHE A 412 19.02 26.45 40.38
CA PHE A 412 18.42 25.41 41.23
C PHE A 412 17.42 25.99 42.24
N LEU A 413 16.26 25.36 42.32
CA LEU A 413 15.18 25.73 43.23
C LEU A 413 15.32 25.02 44.57
N LYS A 414 15.04 25.74 45.66
CA LYS A 414 14.96 25.15 47.01
C LYS A 414 13.63 24.44 47.19
N CYS A 415 13.64 23.23 47.73
CA CYS A 415 12.40 22.55 48.11
C CYS A 415 11.80 23.16 49.38
N SER A 416 10.46 23.24 49.43
CA SER A 416 9.76 23.49 50.69
C SER A 416 9.81 22.25 51.60
N PRO A 417 9.63 22.40 52.92
CA PRO A 417 9.73 21.28 53.86
C PRO A 417 8.81 20.09 53.53
N GLU A 418 7.58 20.35 53.06
CA GLU A 418 6.66 19.30 52.64
C GLU A 418 7.07 18.58 51.34
N ASN A 419 7.96 19.16 50.53
CA ASN A 419 8.34 18.67 49.21
C ASN A 419 9.79 18.17 49.12
N VAL A 420 10.52 18.10 50.24
CA VAL A 420 11.94 17.68 50.23
C VAL A 420 12.17 16.28 49.67
N LYS A 421 11.16 15.39 49.72
CA LYS A 421 11.22 14.04 49.13
C LYS A 421 10.85 14.00 47.63
N CYS A 422 10.37 15.11 47.08
CA CYS A 422 9.98 15.26 45.68
C CYS A 422 11.04 16.00 44.85
N GLY A 423 12.14 16.43 45.48
CA GLY A 423 13.29 17.03 44.81
C GLY A 423 14.26 16.00 44.26
N SER A 424 15.54 16.36 44.16
CA SER A 424 16.61 15.46 43.73
C SER A 424 16.59 14.17 44.56
N LEU A 425 16.63 13.03 43.86
CA LEU A 425 16.69 11.72 44.48
C LEU A 425 17.94 11.61 45.35
N GLN A 426 17.80 11.03 46.55
CA GLN A 426 18.92 10.75 47.43
C GLN A 426 18.96 9.24 47.70
N CYS A 427 20.10 8.64 47.45
CA CYS A 427 20.31 7.19 47.55
C CYS A 427 21.41 6.83 48.55
N GLN A 428 21.45 5.58 48.98
CA GLN A 428 22.52 5.00 49.77
C GLN A 428 22.79 3.57 49.28
N MET A 429 23.97 3.03 49.59
CA MET A 429 24.39 1.70 49.11
C MET A 429 24.42 1.60 47.57
N GLY A 430 24.50 0.38 47.03
CA GLY A 430 24.72 0.13 45.60
C GLY A 430 26.17 0.38 45.15
N ASP A 431 26.37 0.38 43.85
CA ASP A 431 27.64 0.52 43.19
C ASP A 431 28.28 1.91 43.40
N ARG A 432 29.58 1.97 43.12
CA ARG A 432 30.37 3.20 43.28
C ARG A 432 30.04 4.26 42.22
N TYR A 433 29.62 3.82 41.04
CA TYR A 433 29.28 4.66 39.90
C TYR A 433 27.87 4.26 39.42
N PRO A 434 27.10 5.19 38.81
CA PRO A 434 25.81 4.86 38.23
C PRO A 434 25.93 3.77 37.16
N VAL A 435 24.94 2.88 37.07
CA VAL A 435 24.90 1.79 36.07
C VAL A 435 24.26 2.22 34.74
N ILE A 436 23.75 3.45 34.66
CA ILE A 436 23.07 4.00 33.49
C ILE A 436 24.10 4.71 32.60
N GLU A 437 24.18 4.32 31.33
CA GLU A 437 25.07 4.95 30.35
C GLU A 437 24.78 6.46 30.21
N GLY A 438 25.82 7.30 30.32
CA GLY A 438 25.72 8.76 30.21
C GLY A 438 25.66 9.52 31.54
N LEU A 439 25.55 8.84 32.69
CA LEU A 439 25.64 9.42 34.04
C LEU A 439 27.04 9.31 34.67
N ASP A 440 28.04 8.89 33.87
CA ASP A 440 29.44 8.66 34.29
C ASP A 440 30.24 9.94 34.55
N HIS A 441 29.73 11.10 34.15
CA HIS A 441 30.39 12.38 34.41
C HIS A 441 30.19 12.79 35.87
N THR A 442 31.28 13.15 36.55
CA THR A 442 31.32 13.56 37.98
C THR A 442 30.52 14.82 38.32
N HIS A 443 29.86 15.43 37.34
CA HIS A 443 29.04 16.63 37.50
C HIS A 443 27.55 16.32 37.68
N ASP A 444 27.12 15.09 37.38
CA ASP A 444 25.69 14.70 37.36
C ASP A 444 25.28 13.84 38.56
N HIS A 445 26.24 13.46 39.41
CA HIS A 445 25.98 12.75 40.67
C HIS A 445 26.93 13.25 41.76
N SER A 446 26.50 13.16 43.01
CA SER A 446 27.31 13.53 44.17
C SER A 446 27.38 12.37 45.15
N ARG A 447 28.38 12.35 46.03
CA ARG A 447 28.42 11.40 47.14
C ARG A 447 29.01 12.09 48.35
N THR A 448 28.20 12.20 49.39
CA THR A 448 28.57 12.90 50.62
C THR A 448 28.17 12.07 51.83
N ILE A 449 29.02 12.04 52.85
CA ILE A 449 28.67 11.49 54.15
C ILE A 449 28.39 12.66 55.08
N ILE A 450 27.19 12.68 55.68
CA ILE A 450 26.81 13.69 56.66
C ILE A 450 26.77 13.06 58.05
N SER A 451 27.22 13.78 59.08
CA SER A 451 27.14 13.34 60.47
C SER A 451 26.13 14.20 61.22
N ILE A 452 25.06 13.56 61.72
CA ILE A 452 24.01 14.22 62.51
C ILE A 452 23.90 13.50 63.85
N LYS A 453 24.13 14.23 64.95
CA LYS A 453 24.05 13.71 66.32
C LYS A 453 24.88 12.43 66.56
N GLY A 454 26.02 12.30 65.88
CA GLY A 454 26.92 11.15 66.01
C GLY A 454 26.58 9.94 65.13
N HIS A 455 25.53 10.02 64.30
CA HIS A 455 25.23 9.03 63.27
C HIS A 455 25.68 9.54 61.91
N GLU A 456 26.35 8.68 61.14
CA GLU A 456 26.77 8.96 59.77
C GLU A 456 25.72 8.45 58.78
N TYR A 457 25.37 9.29 57.81
CA TYR A 457 24.44 8.97 56.72
C TYR A 457 25.16 9.15 55.40
N GLU A 458 25.14 8.11 54.57
CA GLU A 458 25.60 8.19 53.18
C GLU A 458 24.47 8.76 52.32
N CYS A 459 24.75 9.88 51.64
CA CYS A 459 23.84 10.51 50.69
C CYS A 459 24.51 10.56 49.32
N LYS A 460 23.93 9.84 48.36
CA LYS A 460 24.31 9.84 46.94
C LYS A 460 23.28 10.60 46.13
#